data_AF-A0A4R6JBQ0-F1
#
_entry.id   AF-A0A4R6JBQ0-F1
#
_cell.length_a   1.000
_cell.length_b   1.000
_cell.length_c   1.000
_cell.angle_alpha   90.00
_cell.angle_beta   90.00
_cell.angle_gamma   90.00
#
_symmetry.space_group_name_H-M   'P 1'
#
loop_
_entity.id
_entity.type
_entity.pdbx_description
1 polymer ?
#
loop_
_entity_poly.entity_id
_entity_poly.type
_entity_poly.pdbx_seq_one_letter_code
_entity_poly.pdbx_strand_id
1 'polypeptide(L)'
;MRRRHATRITPGAAAGRHWARLSSIVSVIGLAAAALLAAVAVWMKLYDRGDERLKDLIVWSIALTGAGLAAGVVGKVADLRADRARHDVQWRASVRSLLRECPGGSLPRLSQLTDAALGVTPTRYSAGDAPYVARPAADQALAGLLKPEGPPFAFVLVVGREKSGKSRTAAQAARVAWAKTDPPILLPLDGKALADLVALDPPLRLTGPTPVWMDAAAVPDLNALSGPVLEAVAGYGPLVVTMTAATWNEIENGGPIAIGARQALERAASPVFLEFEMTEAEKADARRLYPSEEITASIAETLVGGSTLLKKYWAGPDEQPVGCAIVRAAVDMRRAGLTRPVTRAELQALISLYWSGAQGSARPVDDVFDAGLEWAAKPVASEVALITGVSGGWQVLGYVAAADDGENLIPPRRIPSQLWTEILTRATPEDAAAIGVNAYLRGEAEVAVQALRKAALSGHPDAPFAAVALGIVLSEQGDRQGAKEAYQMAQANGVVPGYQLDLGVTVRTESLEEGQIALFLQPGEPIEITASWSFSGRVVPIFLAALSAAEKHWTVKAFVNRYDGGESLPMGTVEVPVRGPFFSENEVYSATIGTRAPREPGVYQFTVVEFLGGAAMFQETPLHEVVEF
;
A
#
# COMPACT_ATOMS: atom_id res chain seq x y z
N MET A 1 -4.24 -30.71 29.56
CA MET A 1 -2.76 -30.72 29.52
C MET A 1 -2.30 -29.38 28.96
N ARG A 2 -1.61 -28.58 29.80
CA ARG A 2 -1.09 -27.25 29.49
C ARG A 2 0.07 -27.34 28.50
N ARG A 3 0.02 -26.59 27.39
CA ARG A 3 1.23 -26.14 26.68
C ARG A 3 1.24 -24.62 26.68
N ARG A 4 2.18 -24.07 27.45
CA ARG A 4 2.54 -22.65 27.45
C ARG A 4 3.31 -22.37 26.16
N HIS A 5 2.85 -21.42 25.35
CA HIS A 5 3.71 -20.77 24.36
C HIS A 5 4.22 -19.46 24.97
N ALA A 6 5.52 -19.45 25.23
CA ALA A 6 6.26 -18.28 25.66
C ALA A 6 6.53 -17.40 24.45
N THR A 7 6.01 -16.18 24.50
CA THR A 7 6.41 -15.01 23.71
C THR A 7 7.91 -14.77 23.90
N ARG A 8 8.65 -14.68 22.79
CA ARG A 8 10.00 -14.12 22.74
C ARG A 8 9.97 -12.87 21.86
N ILE A 9 9.91 -11.72 22.53
CA ILE A 9 10.33 -10.44 21.96
C ILE A 9 11.85 -10.39 22.13
N THR A 10 12.59 -10.19 21.03
CA THR A 10 13.99 -9.77 21.09
C THR A 10 14.27 -8.79 19.94
N PRO A 11 14.54 -7.51 20.21
CA PRO A 11 15.34 -6.68 19.33
C PRO A 11 16.83 -7.04 19.58
N GLY A 12 17.57 -7.45 18.54
CA GLY A 12 18.99 -7.78 18.67
C GLY A 12 19.48 -9.02 17.92
N ALA A 13 18.69 -9.58 17.00
CA ALA A 13 19.06 -10.83 16.34
C ALA A 13 20.24 -10.71 15.35
N ALA A 14 20.54 -9.51 14.81
CA ALA A 14 21.67 -9.35 13.88
C ALA A 14 23.04 -9.44 14.58
N ALA A 15 23.21 -8.74 15.71
CA ALA A 15 24.47 -8.74 16.47
C ALA A 15 24.72 -10.06 17.21
N GLY A 16 23.69 -10.65 17.84
CA GLY A 16 23.82 -11.93 18.55
C GLY A 16 24.18 -13.11 17.64
N ARG A 17 23.70 -13.11 16.38
CA ARG A 17 24.06 -14.14 15.39
C ARG A 17 25.50 -13.99 14.90
N HIS A 18 26.02 -12.77 14.78
CA HIS A 18 27.44 -12.53 14.49
C HIS A 18 28.34 -13.06 15.62
N TRP A 19 27.98 -12.81 16.88
CA TRP A 19 28.74 -13.29 18.04
C TRP A 19 28.69 -14.82 18.21
N ALA A 20 27.55 -15.47 17.95
CA ALA A 20 27.44 -16.93 17.96
C ALA A 20 28.21 -17.60 16.80
N ARG A 21 28.28 -16.94 15.64
CA ARG A 21 29.09 -17.38 14.48
C ARG A 21 30.60 -17.22 14.73
N LEU A 22 31.01 -16.14 15.37
CA LEU A 22 32.40 -15.92 15.80
C LEU A 22 32.80 -16.93 16.89
N SER A 23 31.94 -17.19 17.88
CA SER A 23 32.28 -18.12 18.98
C SER A 23 32.41 -19.57 18.51
N SER A 24 31.61 -20.00 17.54
CA SER A 24 31.68 -21.36 16.97
C SER A 24 32.93 -21.56 16.11
N ILE A 25 33.34 -20.55 15.31
CA ILE A 25 34.62 -20.59 14.57
C ILE A 25 35.81 -20.62 15.53
N VAL A 26 35.78 -19.78 16.57
CA VAL A 26 36.82 -19.74 17.61
C VAL A 26 36.87 -21.05 18.41
N SER A 27 35.73 -21.69 18.64
CA SER A 27 35.66 -22.98 19.34
C SER A 27 36.25 -24.13 18.51
N VAL A 28 36.00 -24.17 17.19
CA VAL A 28 36.62 -25.17 16.30
C VAL A 28 38.12 -24.96 16.19
N ILE A 29 38.57 -23.71 16.06
CA ILE A 29 39.99 -23.35 16.06
C ILE A 29 40.63 -23.69 17.42
N GLY A 30 39.94 -23.42 18.52
CA GLY A 30 40.38 -23.71 19.88
C GLY A 30 40.50 -25.21 20.16
N LEU A 31 39.52 -26.02 19.74
CA LEU A 31 39.57 -27.48 19.88
C LEU A 31 40.70 -28.08 19.04
N ALA A 32 40.93 -27.54 17.85
CA ALA A 32 42.01 -27.95 16.96
C ALA A 32 43.39 -27.58 17.53
N ALA A 33 43.54 -26.38 18.10
CA ALA A 33 44.76 -25.96 18.78
C ALA A 33 45.04 -26.81 20.02
N ALA A 34 44.01 -27.17 20.80
CA ALA A 34 44.14 -28.05 21.96
C ALA A 34 44.54 -29.48 21.56
N ALA A 35 43.95 -30.02 20.48
CA ALA A 35 44.35 -31.32 19.92
C ALA A 35 45.79 -31.30 19.40
N LEU A 36 46.21 -30.21 18.76
CA LEU A 36 47.58 -30.01 18.29
C LEU A 36 48.57 -29.95 19.47
N LEU A 37 48.24 -29.21 20.54
CA LEU A 37 49.06 -29.13 21.75
C LEU A 37 49.16 -30.47 22.49
N ALA A 38 48.06 -31.22 22.57
CA ALA A 38 48.07 -32.57 23.15
C ALA A 38 48.92 -33.53 22.31
N ALA A 39 48.83 -33.46 20.98
CA ALA A 39 49.67 -34.24 20.07
C ALA A 39 51.16 -33.87 20.21
N VAL A 40 51.48 -32.58 20.33
CA VAL A 40 52.83 -32.07 20.57
C VAL A 40 53.37 -32.50 21.94
N ALA A 41 52.55 -32.53 22.98
CA ALA A 41 52.95 -33.02 24.30
C ALA A 41 53.24 -34.53 24.31
N VAL A 42 52.44 -35.32 23.58
CA VAL A 42 52.68 -36.76 23.38
C VAL A 42 53.95 -36.99 22.54
N TRP A 43 54.18 -36.15 21.53
CA TRP A 43 55.39 -36.14 20.68
C TRP A 43 56.67 -35.90 21.46
N MET A 44 56.72 -34.85 22.31
CA MET A 44 57.90 -34.54 23.11
C MET A 44 58.29 -35.71 24.02
N LYS A 45 57.29 -36.48 24.48
CA LYS A 45 57.49 -37.66 25.32
C LYS A 45 57.98 -38.90 24.57
N LEU A 46 57.82 -38.94 23.24
CA LEU A 46 58.18 -40.07 22.38
C LEU A 46 59.46 -39.82 21.54
N TYR A 47 59.80 -38.55 21.25
CA TYR A 47 60.97 -38.15 20.49
C TYR A 47 62.31 -38.58 21.12
N ASP A 48 62.33 -38.78 22.44
CA ASP A 48 63.51 -39.18 23.22
C ASP A 48 63.96 -40.65 22.96
N ARG A 49 63.27 -41.39 22.08
CA ARG A 49 63.56 -42.82 21.78
C ARG A 49 64.27 -43.11 20.46
N GLY A 50 64.60 -42.10 19.63
CA GLY A 50 65.57 -42.24 18.53
C GLY A 50 65.23 -43.19 17.37
N ASP A 51 63.95 -43.50 17.11
CA ASP A 51 63.53 -44.44 16.05
C ASP A 51 63.07 -43.69 14.77
N GLU A 52 63.66 -43.98 13.61
CA GLU A 52 63.35 -43.28 12.34
C GLU A 52 61.92 -43.52 11.84
N ARG A 53 61.34 -44.70 12.11
CA ARG A 53 59.93 -44.99 11.76
C ARG A 53 58.94 -44.06 12.46
N LEU A 54 59.37 -43.48 13.59
CA LEU A 54 58.57 -42.55 14.37
C LEU A 54 58.43 -41.19 13.65
N LYS A 55 59.44 -40.76 12.87
CA LYS A 55 59.44 -39.48 12.13
C LYS A 55 58.41 -39.48 10.99
N ASP A 56 58.27 -40.59 10.28
CA ASP A 56 57.28 -40.70 9.19
C ASP A 56 55.85 -40.69 9.74
N LEU A 57 55.60 -41.41 10.84
CA LEU A 57 54.30 -41.44 11.53
C LEU A 57 53.88 -40.05 12.01
N ILE A 58 54.86 -39.27 12.47
CA ILE A 58 54.78 -37.87 12.87
C ILE A 58 54.33 -36.99 11.69
N VAL A 59 54.98 -37.08 10.54
CA VAL A 59 54.64 -36.30 9.33
C VAL A 59 53.23 -36.64 8.84
N TRP A 60 52.88 -37.93 8.82
CA TRP A 60 51.52 -38.37 8.44
C TRP A 60 50.44 -37.89 9.41
N SER A 61 50.72 -37.84 10.72
CA SER A 61 49.78 -37.30 11.72
C SER A 61 49.52 -35.80 11.52
N ILE A 62 50.55 -35.00 11.19
CA ILE A 62 50.40 -33.57 10.90
C ILE A 62 49.58 -33.39 9.62
N ALA A 63 49.90 -34.15 8.57
CA ALA A 63 49.17 -34.08 7.31
C ALA A 63 47.69 -34.44 7.48
N LEU A 64 47.37 -35.50 8.25
CA LEU A 64 45.99 -35.91 8.53
C LEU A 64 45.23 -34.88 9.38
N THR A 65 45.88 -34.29 10.38
CA THR A 65 45.25 -33.25 11.23
C THR A 65 44.98 -31.97 10.43
N GLY A 66 45.95 -31.56 9.59
CA GLY A 66 45.80 -30.42 8.68
C GLY A 66 44.70 -30.66 7.64
N ALA A 67 44.60 -31.87 7.09
CA ALA A 67 43.53 -32.25 6.17
C ALA A 67 42.14 -32.23 6.84
N GLY A 68 42.03 -32.72 8.09
CA GLY A 68 40.79 -32.68 8.86
C GLY A 68 40.32 -31.26 9.17
N LEU A 69 41.24 -30.36 9.52
CA LEU A 69 40.95 -28.92 9.70
C LEU A 69 40.48 -28.26 8.41
N ALA A 70 41.19 -28.51 7.31
CA ALA A 70 40.81 -27.98 6.00
C ALA A 70 39.42 -28.49 5.58
N ALA A 71 39.13 -29.77 5.78
CA ALA A 71 37.81 -30.35 5.49
C ALA A 71 36.71 -29.74 6.36
N GLY A 72 36.97 -29.48 7.65
CA GLY A 72 36.03 -28.81 8.55
C GLY A 72 35.73 -27.36 8.14
N VAL A 73 36.75 -26.61 7.74
CA VAL A 73 36.59 -25.23 7.22
C VAL A 73 35.82 -25.25 5.89
N VAL A 74 36.19 -26.11 4.95
CA VAL A 74 35.49 -26.25 3.66
C VAL A 74 34.04 -26.66 3.86
N GLY A 75 33.78 -27.62 4.76
CA GLY A 75 32.42 -28.04 5.13
C GLY A 75 31.59 -26.91 5.71
N LYS A 76 32.16 -26.07 6.60
CA LYS A 76 31.43 -24.95 7.17
C LYS A 76 31.22 -23.80 6.19
N VAL A 77 32.17 -23.55 5.30
CA VAL A 77 31.99 -22.59 4.20
C VAL A 77 30.90 -23.06 3.24
N ALA A 78 30.85 -24.36 2.94
CA ALA A 78 29.78 -24.95 2.13
C ALA A 78 28.40 -24.83 2.82
N ASP A 79 28.33 -25.07 4.12
CA ASP A 79 27.13 -24.93 4.94
C ASP A 79 26.62 -23.47 4.97
N LEU A 80 27.52 -22.50 5.16
CA LEU A 80 27.19 -21.07 5.10
C LEU A 80 26.73 -20.62 3.70
N ARG A 81 27.31 -21.18 2.64
CA ARG A 81 26.86 -20.94 1.25
C ARG A 81 25.49 -21.55 1.00
N ALA A 82 25.22 -22.74 1.52
CA ALA A 82 23.92 -23.40 1.42
C ALA A 82 22.85 -22.63 2.19
N ASP A 83 23.15 -22.14 3.40
CA ASP A 83 22.25 -21.26 4.17
C ASP A 83 21.96 -19.96 3.42
N ARG A 84 22.99 -19.30 2.87
CA ARG A 84 22.81 -18.08 2.08
C ARG A 84 21.98 -18.35 0.83
N ALA A 85 22.23 -19.45 0.12
CA ALA A 85 21.45 -19.83 -1.05
C ALA A 85 19.98 -20.11 -0.68
N ARG A 86 19.70 -20.79 0.45
CA ARG A 86 18.32 -20.99 0.95
C ARG A 86 17.64 -19.67 1.27
N HIS A 87 18.34 -18.77 1.96
CA HIS A 87 17.83 -17.44 2.29
C HIS A 87 17.54 -16.62 1.02
N ASP A 88 18.44 -16.65 0.03
CA ASP A 88 18.27 -15.94 -1.24
C ASP A 88 17.07 -16.48 -2.02
N VAL A 89 16.85 -17.81 -2.01
CA VAL A 89 15.67 -18.43 -2.65
C VAL A 89 14.38 -18.02 -1.94
N GLN A 90 14.36 -18.05 -0.61
CA GLN A 90 13.19 -17.61 0.17
C GLN A 90 12.89 -16.13 -0.04
N TRP A 91 13.92 -15.27 0.02
CA TRP A 91 13.77 -13.83 -0.23
C TRP A 91 13.22 -13.54 -1.63
N ARG A 92 13.73 -14.24 -2.67
CA ARG A 92 13.19 -14.12 -4.04
C ARG A 92 11.74 -14.60 -4.15
N ALA A 93 11.37 -15.65 -3.41
CA ALA A 93 10.00 -16.13 -3.36
C ALA A 93 9.08 -15.09 -2.70
N SER A 94 9.52 -14.46 -1.61
CA SER A 94 8.80 -13.37 -0.93
C SER A 94 8.62 -12.15 -1.83
N VAL A 95 9.66 -11.71 -2.54
CA VAL A 95 9.54 -10.61 -3.51
C VAL A 95 8.52 -10.97 -4.59
N ARG A 96 8.61 -12.18 -5.15
CA ARG A 96 7.71 -12.63 -6.21
C ARG A 96 6.26 -12.71 -5.75
N SER A 97 5.99 -13.09 -4.50
CA SER A 97 4.62 -13.15 -3.97
C SER A 97 3.97 -11.78 -3.76
N LEU A 98 4.75 -10.69 -3.81
CA LEU A 98 4.26 -9.31 -3.64
C LEU A 98 4.05 -8.57 -4.97
N LEU A 99 4.38 -9.21 -6.11
CA LEU A 99 4.32 -8.60 -7.44
C LEU A 99 3.25 -9.26 -8.31
N ARG A 100 2.52 -8.44 -9.09
CA ARG A 100 1.58 -8.92 -10.13
C ARG A 100 2.32 -9.68 -11.23
N GLU A 101 3.43 -9.11 -11.69
CA GLU A 101 4.23 -9.66 -12.79
C GLU A 101 5.73 -9.64 -12.46
N CYS A 102 6.38 -10.79 -12.61
CA CYS A 102 7.83 -10.94 -12.49
C CYS A 102 8.30 -12.16 -13.31
N PRO A 103 8.23 -12.09 -14.65
CA PRO A 103 8.59 -13.19 -15.52
C PRO A 103 10.08 -13.52 -15.37
N GLY A 104 10.41 -14.80 -15.19
CA GLY A 104 11.80 -15.25 -15.06
C GLY A 104 12.55 -14.76 -13.81
N GLY A 105 11.85 -14.12 -12.85
CA GLY A 105 12.47 -13.60 -11.63
C GLY A 105 13.13 -12.22 -11.77
N SER A 106 12.83 -11.49 -12.85
CA SER A 106 13.25 -10.10 -13.07
C SER A 106 12.04 -9.20 -13.31
N LEU A 107 12.16 -7.92 -12.96
CA LEU A 107 11.13 -6.92 -13.26
C LEU A 107 10.98 -6.74 -14.77
N PRO A 108 9.74 -6.73 -15.30
CA PRO A 108 9.50 -6.50 -16.72
C PRO A 108 9.86 -5.05 -17.11
N ARG A 109 10.36 -4.87 -18.33
CA ARG A 109 10.54 -3.54 -18.92
C ARG A 109 9.22 -2.99 -19.42
N LEU A 110 9.08 -1.66 -19.48
CA LEU A 110 7.89 -1.00 -19.99
C LEU A 110 7.51 -1.48 -21.41
N SER A 111 8.49 -1.69 -22.29
CA SER A 111 8.30 -2.21 -23.64
C SER A 111 7.76 -3.64 -23.70
N GLN A 112 7.96 -4.44 -22.63
CA GLN A 112 7.49 -5.82 -22.53
C GLN A 112 6.07 -5.93 -21.98
N LEU A 113 5.60 -4.87 -21.32
CA LEU A 113 4.27 -4.85 -20.70
C LEU A 113 3.19 -4.57 -21.75
N THR A 114 2.17 -5.43 -21.75
CA THR A 114 0.93 -5.16 -22.48
C THR A 114 0.16 -4.03 -21.81
N ASP A 115 -0.79 -3.42 -22.52
CA ASP A 115 -1.66 -2.41 -21.91
C ASP A 115 -2.53 -3.01 -20.80
N ALA A 116 -2.89 -4.29 -20.91
CA ALA A 116 -3.61 -5.03 -19.88
C ALA A 116 -2.81 -5.16 -18.57
N ALA A 117 -1.49 -5.39 -18.67
CA ALA A 117 -0.61 -5.43 -17.50
C ALA A 117 -0.56 -4.09 -16.75
N LEU A 118 -0.83 -2.97 -17.45
CA LEU A 118 -0.92 -1.63 -16.89
C LEU A 118 -2.35 -1.23 -16.50
N GLY A 119 -3.32 -2.14 -16.55
CA GLY A 119 -4.70 -1.94 -16.11
C GLY A 119 -5.69 -1.56 -17.21
N VAL A 120 -5.26 -1.47 -18.47
CA VAL A 120 -6.19 -1.21 -19.58
C VAL A 120 -7.07 -2.43 -19.81
N THR A 121 -8.38 -2.24 -19.82
CA THR A 121 -9.33 -3.34 -20.08
C THR A 121 -9.14 -3.89 -21.50
N PRO A 122 -8.88 -5.19 -21.66
CA PRO A 122 -8.80 -5.80 -22.98
C PRO A 122 -10.10 -5.62 -23.76
N THR A 123 -9.98 -5.37 -25.06
CA THR A 123 -11.10 -5.28 -26.01
C THR A 123 -10.73 -6.05 -27.27
N ARG A 124 -11.64 -6.12 -28.24
CA ARG A 124 -11.35 -6.67 -29.59
C ARG A 124 -10.13 -6.06 -30.28
N TYR A 125 -9.72 -4.84 -29.90
CA TYR A 125 -8.55 -4.16 -30.45
C TYR A 125 -7.23 -4.56 -29.76
N SER A 126 -7.28 -5.23 -28.60
CA SER A 126 -6.09 -5.54 -27.80
C SER A 126 -5.13 -6.53 -28.45
N ALA A 127 -5.60 -7.37 -29.37
CA ALA A 127 -4.77 -8.27 -30.16
C ALA A 127 -4.23 -7.63 -31.46
N GLY A 128 -4.69 -6.42 -31.81
CA GLY A 128 -4.38 -5.73 -33.05
C GLY A 128 -3.84 -4.31 -32.82
N ASP A 129 -4.14 -3.41 -33.77
CA ASP A 129 -3.82 -1.99 -33.63
C ASP A 129 -4.90 -1.28 -32.78
N ALA A 130 -4.52 -0.81 -31.60
CA ALA A 130 -5.35 -0.06 -30.67
C ALA A 130 -4.81 1.38 -30.53
N PRO A 131 -4.95 2.22 -31.56
CA PRO A 131 -4.35 3.56 -31.57
C PRO A 131 -4.86 4.40 -30.41
N TYR A 132 -3.95 5.11 -29.75
CA TYR A 132 -4.32 6.01 -28.66
C TYR A 132 -5.10 7.23 -29.18
N VAL A 133 -6.25 7.52 -28.58
CA VAL A 133 -6.95 8.79 -28.77
C VAL A 133 -6.35 9.81 -27.81
N ALA A 134 -5.73 10.86 -28.36
CA ALA A 134 -5.07 11.89 -27.58
C ALA A 134 -6.05 12.58 -26.61
N ARG A 135 -5.57 12.89 -25.41
CA ARG A 135 -6.26 13.66 -24.38
C ARG A 135 -5.39 14.87 -24.03
N PRO A 136 -5.35 15.92 -24.87
CA PRO A 136 -4.25 16.90 -24.86
C PRO A 136 -3.94 17.52 -23.50
N ALA A 137 -4.97 17.90 -22.72
CA ALA A 137 -4.78 18.48 -21.39
C ALA A 137 -4.15 17.49 -20.40
N ALA A 138 -4.66 16.24 -20.36
CA ALA A 138 -4.13 15.19 -19.50
C ALA A 138 -2.75 14.73 -19.97
N ASP A 139 -2.55 14.56 -21.28
CA ASP A 139 -1.28 14.17 -21.90
C ASP A 139 -0.18 15.18 -21.57
N GLN A 140 -0.50 16.49 -21.65
CA GLN A 140 0.45 17.55 -21.32
C GLN A 140 0.80 17.56 -19.83
N ALA A 141 -0.20 17.42 -18.95
CA ALA A 141 0.02 17.36 -17.50
C ALA A 141 0.91 16.16 -17.12
N LEU A 142 0.58 14.96 -17.63
CA LEU A 142 1.36 13.75 -17.38
C LEU A 142 2.76 13.81 -17.98
N ALA A 143 2.94 14.40 -19.15
CA ALA A 143 4.26 14.60 -19.74
C ALA A 143 5.14 15.53 -18.91
N GLY A 144 4.55 16.44 -18.12
CA GLY A 144 5.28 17.23 -17.13
C GLY A 144 5.70 16.38 -15.93
N LEU A 145 4.74 15.67 -15.34
CA LEU A 145 4.91 14.91 -14.10
C LEU A 145 5.81 13.66 -14.22
N LEU A 146 5.82 13.01 -15.39
CA LEU A 146 6.57 11.76 -15.61
C LEU A 146 8.01 11.98 -16.08
N LYS A 147 8.44 13.24 -16.26
CA LYS A 147 9.83 13.53 -16.65
C LYS A 147 10.81 13.10 -15.55
N PRO A 148 11.97 12.53 -15.93
CA PRO A 148 13.00 12.18 -14.97
C PRO A 148 13.71 13.46 -14.49
N GLU A 149 13.21 14.02 -13.41
CA GLU A 149 14.00 14.79 -12.46
C GLU A 149 14.56 13.75 -11.48
N GLY A 150 15.83 13.85 -11.06
CA GLY A 150 16.39 12.88 -10.11
C GLY A 150 15.55 12.77 -8.83
N PRO A 151 15.85 11.82 -7.93
CA PRO A 151 15.12 11.71 -6.67
C PRO A 151 15.09 13.06 -5.92
N PRO A 152 13.96 13.45 -5.30
CA PRO A 152 12.73 12.66 -5.17
C PRO A 152 11.89 12.62 -6.46
N PHE A 153 11.50 11.42 -6.88
CA PHE A 153 10.61 11.24 -8.01
C PHE A 153 9.15 11.54 -7.63
N ALA A 154 8.39 12.06 -8.59
CA ALA A 154 7.00 12.46 -8.37
C ALA A 154 6.06 11.29 -8.07
N PHE A 155 5.11 11.52 -7.16
CA PHE A 155 3.90 10.72 -7.03
C PHE A 155 2.84 11.28 -7.99
N VAL A 156 2.60 10.56 -9.09
CA VAL A 156 1.68 10.92 -10.16
C VAL A 156 0.35 10.20 -9.97
N LEU A 157 -0.72 10.99 -9.86
CA LEU A 157 -2.07 10.49 -9.65
C LEU A 157 -2.99 10.80 -10.83
N VAL A 158 -3.71 9.79 -11.33
CA VAL A 158 -4.73 9.92 -12.38
C VAL A 158 -6.11 9.50 -11.85
N VAL A 159 -7.03 10.46 -11.81
CA VAL A 159 -8.37 10.30 -11.23
C VAL A 159 -9.42 10.42 -12.33
N GLY A 160 -10.50 9.66 -12.25
CA GLY A 160 -11.57 9.73 -13.24
C GLY A 160 -12.58 8.59 -13.10
N ARG A 161 -13.72 8.75 -13.75
CA ARG A 161 -14.85 7.82 -13.68
C ARG A 161 -14.51 6.45 -14.29
N GLU A 162 -15.29 5.42 -13.98
CA GLU A 162 -15.06 4.11 -14.60
C GLU A 162 -15.18 4.22 -16.12
N LYS A 163 -14.22 3.61 -16.83
CA LYS A 163 -14.08 3.74 -18.29
C LYS A 163 -13.97 5.18 -18.83
N SER A 164 -13.34 6.11 -18.11
CA SER A 164 -12.92 7.41 -18.69
C SER A 164 -11.60 7.35 -19.49
N GLY A 165 -10.84 6.25 -19.38
CA GLY A 165 -9.56 6.05 -20.09
C GLY A 165 -8.30 6.21 -19.24
N LYS A 166 -8.41 6.35 -17.91
CA LYS A 166 -7.30 6.60 -16.97
C LYS A 166 -6.04 5.78 -17.24
N SER A 167 -6.15 4.46 -17.17
CA SER A 167 -5.01 3.54 -17.30
C SER A 167 -4.39 3.62 -18.70
N ARG A 168 -5.20 3.84 -19.74
CA ARG A 168 -4.71 3.96 -21.12
C ARG A 168 -3.96 5.27 -21.33
N THR A 169 -4.49 6.38 -20.83
CA THR A 169 -3.85 7.70 -20.89
C THR A 169 -2.56 7.73 -20.09
N ALA A 170 -2.56 7.21 -18.86
CA ALA A 170 -1.35 7.07 -18.04
C ALA A 170 -0.29 6.20 -18.74
N ALA A 171 -0.69 5.02 -19.26
CA ALA A 171 0.23 4.10 -19.91
C ALA A 171 0.85 4.72 -21.16
N GLN A 172 0.04 5.43 -21.96
CA GLN A 172 0.55 6.13 -23.13
C GLN A 172 1.55 7.23 -22.73
N ALA A 173 1.21 8.05 -21.73
CA ALA A 173 2.11 9.11 -21.27
C ALA A 173 3.45 8.55 -20.76
N ALA A 174 3.41 7.45 -20.01
CA ALA A 174 4.60 6.72 -19.56
C ALA A 174 5.44 6.19 -20.72
N ARG A 175 4.80 5.54 -21.72
CA ARG A 175 5.48 5.03 -22.92
C ARG A 175 6.17 6.15 -23.71
N VAL A 176 5.55 7.32 -23.80
CA VAL A 176 6.16 8.49 -24.47
C VAL A 176 7.31 9.06 -23.62
N ALA A 177 7.09 9.29 -22.33
CA ALA A 177 8.07 9.89 -21.43
C ALA A 177 9.34 9.04 -21.28
N TRP A 178 9.18 7.71 -21.26
CA TRP A 178 10.28 6.77 -21.00
C TRP A 178 10.69 5.95 -22.23
N ALA A 179 10.26 6.33 -23.44
CA ALA A 179 10.58 5.63 -24.69
C ALA A 179 12.08 5.39 -24.90
N LYS A 180 12.93 6.33 -24.45
CA LYS A 180 14.39 6.25 -24.61
C LYS A 180 15.08 5.38 -23.57
N THR A 181 14.54 5.33 -22.36
CA THR A 181 15.18 4.64 -21.21
C THR A 181 14.65 3.23 -21.01
N ASP A 182 13.40 2.96 -21.41
CA ASP A 182 12.69 1.69 -21.26
C ASP A 182 12.93 1.02 -19.89
N PRO A 183 12.56 1.71 -18.79
CA PRO A 183 12.92 1.29 -17.45
C PRO A 183 12.20 -0.02 -17.06
N PRO A 184 12.78 -0.80 -16.13
CA PRO A 184 12.02 -1.84 -15.43
C PRO A 184 10.89 -1.19 -14.62
N ILE A 185 9.73 -1.83 -14.57
CA ILE A 185 8.56 -1.34 -13.84
C ILE A 185 8.28 -2.28 -12.65
N LEU A 186 8.07 -1.69 -11.47
CA LEU A 186 7.63 -2.40 -10.28
C LEU A 186 6.10 -2.41 -10.23
N LEU A 187 5.50 -3.61 -10.29
CA LEU A 187 4.05 -3.83 -10.29
C LEU A 187 3.63 -4.54 -9.00
N PRO A 188 3.49 -3.84 -7.86
CA PRO A 188 3.01 -4.45 -6.62
C PRO A 188 1.57 -4.95 -6.79
N LEU A 189 1.19 -6.01 -6.04
CA LEU A 189 -0.20 -6.50 -6.02
C LEU A 189 -1.17 -5.37 -5.64
N ASP A 190 -0.87 -4.70 -4.54
CA ASP A 190 -1.67 -3.67 -3.90
C ASP A 190 -0.75 -2.70 -3.11
N GLY A 191 -1.33 -1.71 -2.44
CA GLY A 191 -0.55 -0.74 -1.65
C GLY A 191 0.18 -1.37 -0.47
N LYS A 192 -0.39 -2.42 0.13
CA LYS A 192 0.24 -3.17 1.20
C LYS A 192 1.48 -3.93 0.71
N ALA A 193 1.38 -4.59 -0.43
CA ALA A 193 2.48 -5.30 -1.05
C ALA A 193 3.64 -4.34 -1.36
N LEU A 194 3.34 -3.09 -1.75
CA LEU A 194 4.36 -2.06 -1.90
C LEU A 194 5.03 -1.71 -0.56
N ALA A 195 4.25 -1.51 0.51
CA ALA A 195 4.78 -1.27 1.85
C ALA A 195 5.66 -2.44 2.34
N ASP A 196 5.21 -3.68 2.12
CA ASP A 196 5.95 -4.90 2.48
C ASP A 196 7.24 -5.04 1.66
N LEU A 197 7.24 -4.66 0.38
CA LEU A 197 8.44 -4.61 -0.47
C LEU A 197 9.49 -3.62 0.05
N VAL A 198 9.04 -2.44 0.49
CA VAL A 198 9.91 -1.41 1.10
C VAL A 198 10.50 -1.92 2.43
N ALA A 199 9.71 -2.68 3.21
CA ALA A 199 10.10 -3.19 4.52
C ALA A 199 10.97 -4.47 4.48
N LEU A 200 11.34 -4.99 3.30
CA LEU A 200 12.13 -6.22 3.17
C LEU A 200 13.51 -6.11 3.84
N ASP A 201 13.95 -7.21 4.46
CA ASP A 201 15.32 -7.40 4.96
C ASP A 201 15.95 -8.66 4.32
N PRO A 202 16.96 -8.53 3.44
CA PRO A 202 17.57 -7.28 2.97
C PRO A 202 16.62 -6.44 2.08
N PRO A 203 16.84 -5.12 2.00
CA PRO A 203 16.00 -4.21 1.20
C PRO A 203 16.10 -4.53 -0.29
N LEU A 204 15.03 -4.20 -1.02
CA LEU A 204 14.95 -4.36 -2.47
C LEU A 204 16.08 -3.56 -3.15
N ARG A 205 16.94 -4.25 -3.89
CA ARG A 205 18.06 -3.63 -4.62
C ARG A 205 17.67 -3.37 -6.06
N LEU A 206 17.45 -2.11 -6.39
CA LEU A 206 17.14 -1.65 -7.75
C LEU A 206 18.41 -1.06 -8.39
N THR A 207 18.64 -1.37 -9.66
CA THR A 207 19.87 -0.98 -10.39
C THR A 207 19.79 0.38 -11.06
N GLY A 208 18.67 1.10 -10.92
CA GLY A 208 18.42 2.42 -11.48
C GLY A 208 16.96 2.85 -11.25
N PRO A 209 16.55 4.01 -11.82
CA PRO A 209 15.18 4.51 -11.71
C PRO A 209 14.18 3.45 -12.19
N THR A 210 13.31 3.02 -11.29
CA THR A 210 12.33 1.95 -11.48
C THR A 210 10.96 2.52 -11.10
N PRO A 211 10.16 3.00 -12.07
CA PRO A 211 8.82 3.46 -11.80
C PRO A 211 7.97 2.38 -11.12
N VAL A 212 7.12 2.81 -10.19
CA VAL A 212 6.17 1.95 -9.49
C VAL A 212 4.78 2.20 -10.06
N TRP A 213 4.06 1.14 -10.43
CA TRP A 213 2.76 1.25 -11.10
C TRP A 213 1.66 0.54 -10.30
N MET A 214 0.63 1.30 -9.93
CA MET A 214 -0.55 0.80 -9.23
C MET A 214 -1.81 1.23 -9.96
N ASP A 215 -2.48 0.26 -10.57
CA ASP A 215 -3.77 0.52 -11.23
C ASP A 215 -4.95 0.25 -10.30
N ALA A 216 -5.96 1.12 -10.39
CA ALA A 216 -7.24 1.04 -9.69
C ALA A 216 -7.09 0.97 -8.16
N ALA A 217 -6.28 1.86 -7.59
CA ALA A 217 -6.08 1.95 -6.14
C ALA A 217 -7.39 2.26 -5.41
N ALA A 218 -7.66 1.49 -4.36
CA ALA A 218 -8.74 1.66 -3.41
C ALA A 218 -8.25 2.38 -2.13
N VAL A 219 -9.17 2.72 -1.23
CA VAL A 219 -8.83 3.36 0.06
C VAL A 219 -7.79 2.59 0.87
N PRO A 220 -7.87 1.24 1.01
CA PRO A 220 -6.86 0.47 1.75
C PRO A 220 -5.47 0.53 1.10
N ASP A 221 -5.39 0.60 -0.23
CA ASP A 221 -4.12 0.71 -0.95
C ASP A 221 -3.40 2.00 -0.57
N LEU A 222 -4.12 3.12 -0.60
CA LEU A 222 -3.56 4.43 -0.28
C LEU A 222 -3.25 4.59 1.21
N ASN A 223 -4.07 4.01 2.09
CA ASN A 223 -3.76 3.96 3.52
C ASN A 223 -2.43 3.26 3.81
N ALA A 224 -2.02 2.28 2.99
CA ALA A 224 -0.74 1.60 3.13
C ALA A 224 0.45 2.45 2.62
N LEU A 225 0.20 3.51 1.83
CA LEU A 225 1.22 4.44 1.32
C LEU A 225 1.60 5.48 2.38
N SER A 226 2.10 4.99 3.51
CA SER A 226 2.52 5.83 4.63
C SER A 226 3.69 6.75 4.27
N GLY A 227 3.96 7.71 5.16
CA GLY A 227 5.02 8.70 4.94
C GLY A 227 6.39 8.10 4.57
N PRO A 228 6.90 7.12 5.35
CA PRO A 228 8.16 6.42 5.04
C PRO A 228 8.11 5.57 3.78
N VAL A 229 6.94 5.00 3.43
CA VAL A 229 6.79 4.20 2.21
C VAL A 229 6.92 5.11 0.99
N LEU A 230 6.22 6.24 0.98
CA LEU A 230 6.30 7.23 -0.09
C LEU A 230 7.71 7.81 -0.23
N GLU A 231 8.40 8.09 0.89
CA GLU A 231 9.79 8.58 0.87
C GLU A 231 10.74 7.55 0.26
N ALA A 232 10.62 6.27 0.64
CA ALA A 232 11.43 5.20 0.06
C ALA A 232 11.15 5.02 -1.45
N VAL A 233 9.88 5.06 -1.84
CA VAL A 233 9.44 4.93 -3.25
C VAL A 233 9.89 6.12 -4.09
N ALA A 234 9.89 7.33 -3.54
CA ALA A 234 10.44 8.52 -4.20
C ALA A 234 11.94 8.39 -4.49
N GLY A 235 12.66 7.48 -3.82
CA GLY A 235 14.03 7.08 -4.15
C GLY A 235 14.13 6.01 -5.26
N TYR A 236 13.07 5.26 -5.54
CA TYR A 236 13.05 4.19 -6.55
C TYR A 236 12.78 4.73 -7.95
N GLY A 237 11.73 5.53 -8.11
CA GLY A 237 11.23 6.00 -9.41
C GLY A 237 9.86 6.67 -9.25
N PRO A 238 9.31 7.26 -10.32
CA PRO A 238 7.97 7.84 -10.27
C PRO A 238 6.93 6.81 -9.84
N LEU A 239 6.07 7.16 -8.88
CA LEU A 239 4.93 6.36 -8.46
C LEU A 239 3.72 6.78 -9.29
N VAL A 240 3.21 5.89 -10.15
CA VAL A 240 2.03 6.15 -10.97
C VAL A 240 0.85 5.38 -10.41
N VAL A 241 -0.16 6.11 -9.96
CA VAL A 241 -1.40 5.55 -9.41
C VAL A 241 -2.58 5.99 -10.26
N THR A 242 -3.46 5.05 -10.60
CA THR A 242 -4.80 5.37 -11.13
C THR A 242 -5.86 5.04 -10.08
N MET A 243 -6.92 5.84 -9.99
CA MET A 243 -8.07 5.55 -9.12
C MET A 243 -9.38 6.08 -9.71
N THR A 244 -10.49 5.58 -9.19
CA THR A 244 -11.82 6.06 -9.62
C THR A 244 -12.16 7.40 -8.97
N ALA A 245 -12.98 8.21 -9.65
CA ALA A 245 -13.53 9.43 -9.05
C ALA A 245 -14.43 9.12 -7.83
N ALA A 246 -15.08 7.94 -7.81
CA ALA A 246 -15.82 7.47 -6.64
C ALA A 246 -14.88 7.26 -5.44
N THR A 247 -13.75 6.57 -5.63
CA THR A 247 -12.73 6.38 -4.58
C THR A 247 -12.13 7.71 -4.10
N TRP A 248 -11.86 8.64 -5.01
CA TRP A 248 -11.43 9.99 -4.64
C TRP A 248 -12.44 10.66 -3.71
N ASN A 249 -13.73 10.65 -4.09
CA ASN A 249 -14.79 11.21 -3.27
C ASN A 249 -14.97 10.48 -1.92
N GLU A 250 -14.77 9.16 -1.90
CA GLU A 250 -14.78 8.35 -0.67
C GLU A 250 -13.63 8.74 0.28
N ILE A 251 -12.49 9.21 -0.23
CA ILE A 251 -11.36 9.65 0.61
C ILE A 251 -11.57 11.07 1.09
N GLU A 252 -11.96 11.98 0.18
CA GLU A 252 -12.25 13.38 0.52
C GLU A 252 -13.34 13.48 1.59
N ASN A 253 -14.45 12.76 1.38
CA ASN A 253 -15.58 12.75 2.31
C ASN A 253 -15.50 11.62 3.34
N GLY A 254 -14.43 10.82 3.30
CA GLY A 254 -14.23 9.68 4.18
C GLY A 254 -14.03 10.12 5.62
N GLY A 255 -14.70 9.42 6.53
CA GLY A 255 -14.43 9.55 7.96
C GLY A 255 -12.99 9.13 8.33
N PRO A 256 -12.65 8.99 9.62
CA PRO A 256 -11.27 8.82 10.07
C PRO A 256 -10.53 7.58 9.49
N ILE A 257 -11.26 6.59 8.97
CA ILE A 257 -10.69 5.43 8.25
C ILE A 257 -9.97 5.81 6.95
N ALA A 258 -10.27 6.96 6.36
CA ALA A 258 -9.63 7.42 5.12
C ALA A 258 -8.46 8.40 5.34
N ILE A 259 -8.09 8.70 6.59
CA ILE A 259 -7.05 9.70 6.90
C ILE A 259 -5.71 9.35 6.26
N GLY A 260 -5.24 8.11 6.39
CA GLY A 260 -3.94 7.71 5.81
C GLY A 260 -3.94 7.87 4.29
N ALA A 261 -5.05 7.54 3.64
CA ALA A 261 -5.25 7.71 2.21
C ALA A 261 -5.23 9.20 1.83
N ARG A 262 -5.91 10.07 2.60
CA ARG A 262 -5.90 11.52 2.35
C ARG A 262 -4.49 12.10 2.47
N GLN A 263 -3.74 11.71 3.51
CA GLN A 263 -2.35 12.13 3.70
C GLN A 263 -1.42 11.65 2.58
N ALA A 264 -1.66 10.44 2.07
CA ALA A 264 -0.95 9.97 0.89
C ALA A 264 -1.28 10.85 -0.33
N LEU A 265 -2.55 11.24 -0.52
CA LEU A 265 -2.96 12.09 -1.64
C LEU A 265 -2.42 13.51 -1.55
N GLU A 266 -2.28 14.09 -0.35
CA GLU A 266 -1.67 15.41 -0.14
C GLU A 266 -0.21 15.47 -0.65
N ARG A 267 0.47 14.31 -0.70
CA ARG A 267 1.83 14.17 -1.24
C ARG A 267 1.89 13.88 -2.73
N ALA A 268 0.75 13.60 -3.36
CA ALA A 268 0.69 13.44 -4.80
C ALA A 268 0.96 14.81 -5.45
N ALA A 269 1.75 14.81 -6.51
CA ALA A 269 1.79 15.96 -7.40
C ALA A 269 0.38 16.21 -7.96
N SER A 270 0.12 17.46 -8.38
CA SER A 270 -1.21 17.92 -8.84
C SER A 270 -1.99 16.82 -9.59
N PRO A 271 -3.11 16.32 -9.00
CA PRO A 271 -3.84 15.20 -9.57
C PRO A 271 -4.33 15.50 -10.99
N VAL A 272 -4.15 14.54 -11.90
CA VAL A 272 -4.65 14.66 -13.27
C VAL A 272 -6.06 14.07 -13.33
N PHE A 273 -7.05 14.95 -13.32
CA PHE A 273 -8.46 14.58 -13.49
C PHE A 273 -8.77 14.34 -14.97
N LEU A 274 -9.25 13.13 -15.27
CA LEU A 274 -9.63 12.70 -16.61
C LEU A 274 -11.15 12.68 -16.75
N GLU A 275 -11.66 13.67 -17.46
CA GLU A 275 -13.08 13.79 -17.79
C GLU A 275 -13.60 12.57 -18.55
N PHE A 276 -14.80 12.14 -18.19
CA PHE A 276 -15.49 11.04 -18.86
C PHE A 276 -15.98 11.44 -20.25
N GLU A 277 -16.60 12.62 -20.36
CA GLU A 277 -17.04 13.20 -21.62
C GLU A 277 -15.84 13.76 -22.39
N MET A 278 -15.65 13.28 -23.62
CA MET A 278 -14.64 13.83 -24.50
C MET A 278 -15.10 15.16 -25.10
N THR A 279 -14.13 16.05 -25.35
CA THR A 279 -14.36 17.26 -26.15
C THR A 279 -14.69 16.91 -27.60
N GLU A 280 -15.29 17.84 -28.35
CA GLU A 280 -15.60 17.59 -29.76
C GLU A 280 -14.35 17.37 -30.63
N ALA A 281 -13.21 17.97 -30.26
CA ALA A 281 -11.93 17.72 -30.93
C ALA A 281 -11.44 16.28 -30.68
N GLU A 282 -11.47 15.82 -29.42
CA GLU A 282 -11.12 14.44 -29.05
C GLU A 282 -12.06 13.43 -29.72
N LYS A 283 -13.37 13.71 -29.80
CA LYS A 283 -14.34 12.88 -30.52
C LYS A 283 -14.07 12.82 -32.02
N ALA A 284 -13.67 13.94 -32.64
CA ALA A 284 -13.30 13.96 -34.05
C ALA A 284 -12.08 13.07 -34.33
N ASP A 285 -11.06 13.13 -33.48
CA ASP A 285 -9.90 12.25 -33.57
C ASP A 285 -10.24 10.79 -33.28
N ALA A 286 -11.09 10.52 -32.28
CA ALA A 286 -11.58 9.17 -31.99
C ALA A 286 -12.30 8.56 -33.18
N ARG A 287 -13.20 9.28 -33.85
CA ARG A 287 -13.91 8.81 -35.05
C ARG A 287 -12.97 8.55 -36.23
N ARG A 288 -11.89 9.33 -36.34
CA ARG A 288 -10.86 9.11 -37.38
C ARG A 288 -10.07 7.83 -37.11
N LEU A 289 -9.71 7.56 -35.86
CA LEU A 289 -8.93 6.38 -35.46
C LEU A 289 -9.78 5.10 -35.39
N TYR A 290 -11.06 5.23 -35.04
CA TYR A 290 -12.01 4.14 -34.88
C TYR A 290 -13.27 4.37 -35.74
N PRO A 291 -13.16 4.29 -37.08
CA PRO A 291 -14.25 4.64 -38.00
C PRO A 291 -15.45 3.69 -37.93
N SER A 292 -15.27 2.49 -37.37
CA SER A 292 -16.32 1.49 -37.17
C SER A 292 -17.09 1.66 -35.86
N GLU A 293 -16.67 2.58 -34.99
CA GLU A 293 -17.25 2.78 -33.66
C GLU A 293 -18.13 4.02 -33.60
N GLU A 294 -19.24 3.92 -32.87
CA GLU A 294 -20.11 5.05 -32.59
C GLU A 294 -19.66 5.77 -31.31
N ILE A 295 -18.80 6.78 -31.47
CA ILE A 295 -18.26 7.54 -30.34
C ILE A 295 -19.29 8.54 -29.80
N THR A 296 -19.85 8.26 -28.62
CA THR A 296 -20.86 9.09 -27.94
C THR A 296 -20.27 10.01 -26.88
N ALA A 297 -19.63 9.43 -25.87
CA ALA A 297 -19.13 10.12 -24.68
C ALA A 297 -17.64 9.83 -24.44
N SER A 298 -17.34 8.68 -23.85
CA SER A 298 -15.97 8.21 -23.59
C SER A 298 -15.52 7.22 -24.66
N ILE A 299 -14.28 7.36 -25.14
CA ILE A 299 -13.64 6.34 -25.99
C ILE A 299 -13.50 5.01 -25.24
N ALA A 300 -13.11 5.04 -23.97
CA ALA A 300 -12.89 3.80 -23.22
C ALA A 300 -14.20 3.09 -22.91
N GLU A 301 -15.31 3.81 -22.70
CA GLU A 301 -16.65 3.21 -22.62
C GLU A 301 -17.05 2.58 -23.96
N THR A 302 -16.83 3.30 -25.05
CA THR A 302 -17.20 2.86 -26.40
C THR A 302 -16.48 1.57 -26.77
N LEU A 303 -15.15 1.52 -26.58
CA LEU A 303 -14.33 0.36 -26.94
C LEU A 303 -14.63 -0.88 -26.09
N VAL A 304 -15.07 -0.74 -24.84
CA VAL A 304 -15.55 -1.88 -24.05
C VAL A 304 -16.99 -2.25 -24.38
N GLY A 305 -17.71 -1.48 -25.20
CA GLY A 305 -19.12 -1.69 -25.50
C GLY A 305 -20.01 -1.41 -24.29
N GLY A 306 -19.69 -0.41 -23.46
CA GLY A 306 -20.34 -0.12 -22.18
C GLY A 306 -21.85 0.00 -22.29
N SER A 307 -22.37 0.73 -23.28
CA SER A 307 -23.81 0.86 -23.53
C SER A 307 -24.48 -0.48 -23.87
N THR A 308 -23.80 -1.36 -24.61
CA THR A 308 -24.31 -2.70 -24.96
C THR A 308 -24.28 -3.63 -23.75
N LEU A 309 -23.25 -3.54 -22.91
CA LEU A 309 -23.14 -4.28 -21.66
C LEU A 309 -24.26 -3.90 -20.68
N LEU A 310 -24.53 -2.60 -20.51
CA LEU A 310 -25.62 -2.14 -19.65
C LEU A 310 -27.00 -2.53 -20.20
N LYS A 311 -27.22 -2.45 -21.52
CA LYS A 311 -28.45 -2.97 -22.14
C LYS A 311 -28.64 -4.46 -21.86
N LYS A 312 -27.60 -5.28 -22.04
CA LYS A 312 -27.62 -6.71 -21.72
C LYS A 312 -27.92 -6.95 -20.23
N TYR A 313 -27.29 -6.18 -19.34
CA TYR A 313 -27.49 -6.30 -17.90
C TYR A 313 -28.93 -5.96 -17.48
N TRP A 314 -29.49 -4.88 -18.02
CA TRP A 314 -30.84 -4.42 -17.69
C TRP A 314 -31.97 -5.22 -18.35
N ALA A 315 -31.73 -5.79 -19.53
CA ALA A 315 -32.64 -6.76 -20.13
C ALA A 315 -32.54 -8.14 -19.46
N GLY A 316 -31.46 -8.40 -18.72
CA GLY A 316 -31.17 -9.66 -18.05
C GLY A 316 -32.31 -10.23 -17.18
N PRO A 317 -33.05 -9.46 -16.38
CA PRO A 317 -34.19 -9.97 -15.62
C PRO A 317 -35.29 -10.61 -16.49
N ASP A 318 -35.46 -10.17 -17.72
CA ASP A 318 -36.47 -10.69 -18.64
C ASP A 318 -35.88 -11.76 -19.58
N GLU A 319 -34.65 -11.56 -20.07
CA GLU A 319 -34.00 -12.44 -21.04
C GLU A 319 -33.31 -13.66 -20.40
N GLN A 320 -32.61 -13.45 -19.29
CA GLN A 320 -31.88 -14.51 -18.59
C GLN A 320 -31.79 -14.22 -17.08
N PRO A 321 -32.90 -14.39 -16.33
CA PRO A 321 -32.95 -13.90 -14.95
C PRO A 321 -31.97 -14.60 -13.99
N VAL A 322 -31.59 -15.86 -14.24
CA VAL A 322 -30.54 -16.54 -13.45
C VAL A 322 -29.17 -15.92 -13.72
N GLY A 323 -28.85 -15.63 -14.99
CA GLY A 323 -27.61 -14.96 -15.35
C GLY A 323 -27.53 -13.54 -14.78
N CYS A 324 -28.64 -12.79 -14.82
CA CYS A 324 -28.71 -11.48 -14.18
C CYS A 324 -28.53 -11.55 -12.66
N ALA A 325 -29.14 -12.54 -11.99
CA ALA A 325 -28.97 -12.76 -10.56
C ALA A 325 -27.51 -13.10 -10.20
N ILE A 326 -26.82 -13.90 -11.02
CA ILE A 326 -25.38 -14.18 -10.87
C ILE A 326 -24.55 -12.89 -10.97
N VAL A 327 -24.81 -12.07 -11.99
CA VAL A 327 -24.08 -10.81 -12.19
C VAL A 327 -24.32 -9.86 -11.01
N ARG A 328 -25.57 -9.69 -10.56
CA ARG A 328 -25.91 -8.85 -9.39
C ARG A 328 -25.22 -9.32 -8.11
N ALA A 329 -25.22 -10.63 -7.85
CA ALA A 329 -24.53 -11.20 -6.71
C ALA A 329 -23.03 -10.88 -6.76
N ALA A 330 -22.38 -11.12 -7.91
CA ALA A 330 -20.96 -10.85 -8.09
C ALA A 330 -20.64 -9.35 -7.94
N VAL A 331 -21.46 -8.48 -8.56
CA VAL A 331 -21.34 -7.01 -8.47
C VAL A 331 -21.42 -6.55 -7.03
N ASP A 332 -22.41 -7.01 -6.28
CA ASP A 332 -22.56 -6.57 -4.89
C ASP A 332 -21.50 -7.15 -3.96
N MET A 333 -20.99 -8.36 -4.21
CA MET A 333 -19.81 -8.87 -3.48
C MET A 333 -18.60 -7.95 -3.70
N ARG A 334 -18.35 -7.51 -4.94
CA ARG A 334 -17.28 -6.55 -5.25
C ARG A 334 -17.52 -5.21 -4.56
N ARG A 335 -18.73 -4.65 -4.67
CA ARG A 335 -19.12 -3.38 -4.02
C ARG A 335 -19.05 -3.48 -2.50
N ALA A 336 -19.28 -4.67 -1.94
CA ALA A 336 -19.13 -4.94 -0.52
C ALA A 336 -17.66 -5.08 -0.07
N GLY A 337 -16.68 -4.96 -0.97
CA GLY A 337 -15.25 -4.99 -0.65
C GLY A 337 -14.51 -6.27 -1.05
N LEU A 338 -15.18 -7.25 -1.66
CA LEU A 338 -14.54 -8.48 -2.13
C LEU A 338 -13.89 -8.27 -3.51
N THR A 339 -12.63 -7.86 -3.53
CA THR A 339 -11.91 -7.47 -4.77
C THR A 339 -11.30 -8.65 -5.53
N ARG A 340 -11.04 -9.77 -4.85
CA ARG A 340 -10.58 -11.03 -5.46
C ARG A 340 -11.66 -11.66 -6.35
N PRO A 341 -11.28 -12.58 -7.27
CA PRO A 341 -12.25 -13.36 -8.03
C PRO A 341 -13.23 -14.11 -7.12
N VAL A 342 -14.52 -14.06 -7.47
CA VAL A 342 -15.58 -14.76 -6.74
C VAL A 342 -15.72 -16.20 -7.23
N THR A 343 -15.85 -17.13 -6.29
CA THR A 343 -15.94 -18.55 -6.62
C THR A 343 -17.35 -18.94 -7.04
N ARG A 344 -17.48 -20.03 -7.80
CA ARG A 344 -18.78 -20.62 -8.14
C ARG A 344 -19.60 -20.92 -6.88
N ALA A 345 -18.97 -21.45 -5.84
CA ALA A 345 -19.64 -21.83 -4.59
C ALA A 345 -20.22 -20.61 -3.86
N GLU A 346 -19.51 -19.48 -3.85
CA GLU A 346 -20.00 -18.23 -3.29
C GLU A 346 -21.20 -17.68 -4.09
N LEU A 347 -21.11 -17.65 -5.42
CA LEU A 347 -22.22 -17.23 -6.28
C LEU A 347 -23.47 -18.10 -6.08
N GLN A 348 -23.28 -19.41 -6.02
CA GLN A 348 -24.35 -20.38 -5.79
C GLN A 348 -25.00 -20.25 -4.41
N ALA A 349 -24.25 -19.82 -3.38
CA ALA A 349 -24.80 -19.59 -2.05
C ALA A 349 -25.64 -18.31 -1.97
N LEU A 350 -25.29 -17.29 -2.77
CA LEU A 350 -25.89 -15.97 -2.69
C LEU A 350 -26.98 -15.71 -3.72
N ILE A 351 -27.11 -16.56 -4.74
CA ILE A 351 -28.04 -16.36 -5.85
C ILE A 351 -29.50 -16.22 -5.41
N SER A 352 -29.90 -16.92 -4.34
CA SER A 352 -31.26 -16.84 -3.79
C SER A 352 -31.64 -15.45 -3.26
N LEU A 353 -30.67 -14.56 -3.02
CA LEU A 353 -30.92 -13.15 -2.66
C LEU A 353 -31.36 -12.30 -3.87
N TYR A 354 -30.99 -12.72 -5.08
CA TYR A 354 -31.17 -11.95 -6.32
C TYR A 354 -32.14 -12.60 -7.30
N TRP A 355 -32.52 -13.86 -7.03
CA TRP A 355 -33.43 -14.64 -7.86
C TRP A 355 -34.73 -14.93 -7.11
N SER A 356 -35.86 -14.56 -7.71
CA SER A 356 -37.20 -14.98 -7.29
C SER A 356 -37.80 -15.89 -8.37
N GLY A 357 -37.64 -17.20 -8.22
CA GLY A 357 -38.15 -18.18 -9.17
C GLY A 357 -39.68 -18.29 -9.15
N ALA A 358 -40.25 -18.87 -10.20
CA ALA A 358 -41.70 -19.10 -10.34
C ALA A 358 -42.31 -20.03 -9.26
N GLN A 359 -41.49 -20.72 -8.47
CA GLN A 359 -41.92 -21.59 -7.35
C GLN A 359 -41.39 -21.12 -5.97
N GLY A 360 -41.06 -19.83 -5.82
CA GLY A 360 -40.46 -19.30 -4.59
C GLY A 360 -38.93 -19.47 -4.56
N SER A 361 -38.30 -19.01 -3.47
CA SER A 361 -36.85 -18.76 -3.27
C SER A 361 -35.92 -19.98 -3.37
N ALA A 362 -36.32 -21.06 -4.04
CA ALA A 362 -35.51 -22.24 -4.28
C ALA A 362 -34.32 -21.90 -5.21
N ARG A 363 -33.15 -22.42 -4.84
CA ARG A 363 -31.92 -22.28 -5.62
C ARG A 363 -32.09 -22.92 -7.02
N PRO A 364 -31.60 -22.27 -8.10
CA PRO A 364 -31.65 -22.88 -9.42
C PRO A 364 -30.83 -24.17 -9.48
N VAL A 365 -31.33 -25.12 -10.27
CA VAL A 365 -30.65 -26.38 -10.59
C VAL A 365 -29.33 -26.07 -11.32
N ASP A 366 -28.33 -26.95 -11.18
CA ASP A 366 -26.96 -26.68 -11.67
C ASP A 366 -26.91 -26.35 -13.17
N ASP A 367 -27.65 -27.08 -14.02
CA ASP A 367 -27.69 -26.79 -15.47
C ASP A 367 -28.21 -25.38 -15.80
N VAL A 368 -29.19 -24.89 -15.04
CA VAL A 368 -29.75 -23.54 -15.22
C VAL A 368 -28.75 -22.49 -14.72
N PHE A 369 -28.06 -22.79 -13.62
CA PHE A 369 -26.98 -21.95 -13.11
C PHE A 369 -25.84 -21.85 -14.12
N ASP A 370 -25.44 -22.97 -14.73
CA ASP A 370 -24.41 -23.03 -15.77
C ASP A 370 -24.78 -22.22 -17.00
N ALA A 371 -26.01 -22.33 -17.49
CA ALA A 371 -26.50 -21.51 -18.58
C ALA A 371 -26.55 -20.00 -18.22
N GLY A 372 -26.85 -19.67 -16.95
CA GLY A 372 -26.80 -18.30 -16.44
C GLY A 372 -25.37 -17.75 -16.42
N LEU A 373 -24.41 -18.56 -15.97
CA LEU A 373 -23.00 -18.22 -15.90
C LEU A 373 -22.39 -18.06 -17.29
N GLU A 374 -22.73 -18.97 -18.23
CA GLU A 374 -22.33 -18.88 -19.63
C GLU A 374 -22.89 -17.61 -20.28
N TRP A 375 -24.16 -17.27 -20.05
CA TRP A 375 -24.74 -16.02 -20.52
C TRP A 375 -24.00 -14.80 -19.97
N ALA A 376 -23.68 -14.79 -18.67
CA ALA A 376 -22.99 -13.67 -18.03
C ALA A 376 -21.56 -13.50 -18.57
N ALA A 377 -20.88 -14.63 -18.80
CA ALA A 377 -19.52 -14.72 -19.35
C ALA A 377 -19.45 -14.50 -20.87
N LYS A 378 -20.57 -14.59 -21.59
CA LYS A 378 -20.62 -14.40 -23.04
C LYS A 378 -20.26 -12.95 -23.39
N PRO A 379 -19.17 -12.72 -24.15
CA PRO A 379 -18.78 -11.36 -24.54
C PRO A 379 -19.82 -10.69 -25.44
N VAL A 380 -19.92 -9.37 -25.36
CA VAL A 380 -20.58 -8.55 -26.38
C VAL A 380 -19.62 -8.36 -27.58
N ALA A 381 -20.05 -7.63 -28.62
CA ALA A 381 -19.27 -7.46 -29.85
C ALA A 381 -17.87 -6.82 -29.67
N SER A 382 -17.63 -6.15 -28.54
CA SER A 382 -16.32 -5.60 -28.13
C SER A 382 -15.37 -6.63 -27.51
N GLU A 383 -15.76 -7.91 -27.43
CA GLU A 383 -15.07 -9.00 -26.72
C GLU A 383 -14.99 -8.82 -25.19
N VAL A 384 -15.78 -7.92 -24.62
CA VAL A 384 -15.92 -7.72 -23.17
C VAL A 384 -17.19 -8.39 -22.65
N ALA A 385 -17.13 -8.98 -21.46
CA ALA A 385 -18.27 -9.62 -20.80
C ALA A 385 -18.62 -8.94 -19.46
N LEU A 386 -19.80 -9.25 -18.91
CA LEU A 386 -20.23 -8.73 -17.59
C LEU A 386 -19.36 -9.31 -16.46
N ILE A 387 -19.01 -10.59 -16.60
CA ILE A 387 -18.04 -11.30 -15.76
C ILE A 387 -17.04 -12.04 -16.66
N THR A 388 -15.82 -12.22 -16.17
CA THR A 388 -14.75 -12.94 -16.90
C THR A 388 -14.19 -14.04 -16.03
N GLY A 389 -13.91 -15.19 -16.64
CA GLY A 389 -13.26 -16.31 -15.95
C GLY A 389 -11.77 -16.04 -15.80
N VAL A 390 -11.27 -16.08 -14.58
CA VAL A 390 -9.85 -15.89 -14.25
C VAL A 390 -9.38 -17.01 -13.33
N SER A 391 -8.07 -17.11 -13.10
CA SER A 391 -7.55 -18.07 -12.13
C SER A 391 -8.18 -17.83 -10.75
N GLY A 392 -8.84 -18.85 -10.19
CA GLY A 392 -9.48 -18.77 -8.88
C GLY A 392 -10.97 -18.41 -8.88
N GLY A 393 -11.56 -18.01 -10.02
CA GLY A 393 -13.00 -17.75 -10.07
C GLY A 393 -13.43 -16.79 -11.18
N TRP A 394 -14.37 -15.91 -10.85
CA TRP A 394 -14.98 -14.97 -11.76
C TRP A 394 -14.68 -13.54 -11.32
N GLN A 395 -14.28 -12.69 -12.26
CA GLN A 395 -14.04 -11.27 -12.02
C GLN A 395 -15.13 -10.43 -12.69
N VAL A 396 -15.70 -9.51 -11.94
CA VAL A 396 -16.74 -8.58 -12.42
C VAL A 396 -16.10 -7.38 -13.11
N LEU A 397 -16.67 -6.95 -14.23
CA LEU A 397 -16.29 -5.70 -14.86
C LEU A 397 -16.70 -4.52 -13.97
N GLY A 398 -15.73 -3.74 -13.50
CA GLY A 398 -15.96 -2.58 -12.62
C GLY A 398 -16.99 -1.58 -13.14
N TYR A 399 -17.17 -1.47 -14.47
CA TYR A 399 -18.16 -0.59 -15.09
C TYR A 399 -19.60 -0.88 -14.64
N VAL A 400 -19.96 -2.15 -14.46
CA VAL A 400 -21.32 -2.55 -14.01
C VAL A 400 -21.51 -2.23 -12.53
N ALA A 401 -20.45 -2.39 -11.73
CA ALA A 401 -20.48 -2.01 -10.32
C ALA A 401 -20.63 -0.49 -10.14
N ALA A 402 -19.88 0.30 -10.91
CA ALA A 402 -20.00 1.75 -10.91
C ALA A 402 -21.39 2.23 -11.32
N ALA A 403 -22.01 1.60 -12.33
CA ALA A 403 -23.39 1.87 -12.71
C ALA A 403 -24.37 1.62 -11.55
N ASP A 404 -24.23 0.49 -10.84
CA ASP A 404 -25.06 0.18 -9.67
C ASP A 404 -24.75 1.06 -8.44
N ASP A 405 -23.56 1.67 -8.35
CA ASP A 405 -23.21 2.71 -7.37
C ASP A 405 -23.71 4.11 -7.77
N GLY A 406 -24.29 4.25 -8.96
CA GLY A 406 -24.97 5.45 -9.43
C GLY A 406 -24.14 6.37 -10.33
N GLU A 407 -23.02 5.90 -10.87
CA GLU A 407 -22.34 6.60 -11.95
C GLU A 407 -23.23 6.71 -13.21
N ASN A 408 -22.97 7.71 -14.07
CA ASN A 408 -23.65 7.95 -15.34
C ASN A 408 -25.13 8.33 -15.20
N LEU A 409 -25.49 9.02 -14.10
CA LEU A 409 -26.88 9.40 -13.80
C LEU A 409 -27.81 8.17 -13.67
N ILE A 410 -27.24 7.01 -13.41
CA ILE A 410 -27.99 5.78 -13.14
C ILE A 410 -28.40 5.83 -11.66
N PRO A 411 -29.65 5.52 -11.30
CA PRO A 411 -30.04 5.46 -9.89
C PRO A 411 -29.26 4.37 -9.15
N PRO A 412 -28.65 4.66 -7.99
CA PRO A 412 -27.87 3.67 -7.25
C PRO A 412 -28.77 2.54 -6.73
N ARG A 413 -28.28 1.30 -6.85
CA ARG A 413 -28.93 0.10 -6.34
C ARG A 413 -28.38 -0.23 -4.95
N ARG A 414 -29.27 -0.45 -3.99
CA ARG A 414 -28.88 -0.90 -2.65
C ARG A 414 -28.33 -2.33 -2.67
N ILE A 415 -27.31 -2.58 -1.86
CA ILE A 415 -26.83 -3.93 -1.55
C ILE A 415 -27.84 -4.56 -0.56
N PRO A 416 -28.31 -5.80 -0.79
CA PRO A 416 -29.19 -6.50 0.16
C PRO A 416 -28.52 -6.68 1.53
N SER A 417 -29.25 -6.40 2.61
CA SER A 417 -28.69 -6.51 3.97
C SER A 417 -28.21 -7.93 4.31
N GLN A 418 -28.90 -8.95 3.80
CA GLN A 418 -28.52 -10.36 3.98
C GLN A 418 -27.19 -10.71 3.31
N LEU A 419 -26.79 -9.99 2.26
CA LEU A 419 -25.52 -10.24 1.57
C LEU A 419 -24.36 -10.09 2.56
N TRP A 420 -24.35 -9.00 3.33
CA TRP A 420 -23.28 -8.69 4.28
C TRP A 420 -23.04 -9.84 5.27
N THR A 421 -24.10 -10.40 5.84
CA THR A 421 -24.01 -11.54 6.77
C THR A 421 -23.44 -12.80 6.09
N GLU A 422 -23.92 -13.09 4.88
CA GLU A 422 -23.49 -14.28 4.14
C GLU A 422 -22.03 -14.20 3.66
N ILE A 423 -21.61 -13.04 3.13
CA ILE A 423 -20.22 -12.87 2.70
C ILE A 423 -19.27 -12.89 3.91
N LEU A 424 -19.64 -12.27 5.03
CA LEU A 424 -18.80 -12.25 6.23
C LEU A 424 -18.60 -13.63 6.83
N THR A 425 -19.58 -14.52 6.72
CA THR A 425 -19.45 -15.90 7.19
C THR A 425 -18.34 -16.64 6.43
N ARG A 426 -18.15 -16.32 5.14
CA ARG A 426 -17.19 -16.98 4.23
C ARG A 426 -15.89 -16.21 4.04
N ALA A 427 -15.87 -14.93 4.42
CA ALA A 427 -14.73 -14.03 4.26
C ALA A 427 -13.47 -14.59 4.93
N THR A 428 -12.36 -14.59 4.20
CA THR A 428 -11.04 -14.72 4.80
C THR A 428 -10.76 -13.50 5.70
N PRO A 429 -9.72 -13.53 6.56
CA PRO A 429 -9.34 -12.35 7.33
C PRO A 429 -9.06 -11.10 6.48
N GLU A 430 -8.41 -11.28 5.33
CA GLU A 430 -8.13 -10.22 4.36
C GLU A 430 -9.43 -9.66 3.77
N ASP A 431 -10.31 -10.54 3.29
CA ASP A 431 -11.64 -10.16 2.80
C ASP A 431 -12.42 -9.37 3.86
N ALA A 432 -12.34 -9.80 5.14
CA ALA A 432 -13.08 -9.19 6.23
C ALA A 432 -12.61 -7.75 6.55
N ALA A 433 -11.32 -7.44 6.39
CA ALA A 433 -10.83 -6.08 6.54
C ALA A 433 -11.39 -5.16 5.44
N ALA A 434 -11.30 -5.61 4.18
CA ALA A 434 -11.81 -4.86 3.03
C ALA A 434 -13.34 -4.68 3.08
N ILE A 435 -14.07 -5.74 3.48
CA ILE A 435 -15.53 -5.67 3.69
C ILE A 435 -15.88 -4.68 4.80
N GLY A 436 -15.12 -4.69 5.90
CA GLY A 436 -15.34 -3.79 7.02
C GLY A 436 -15.18 -2.31 6.67
N VAL A 437 -14.14 -1.97 5.91
CA VAL A 437 -13.94 -0.60 5.40
C VAL A 437 -15.06 -0.20 4.43
N ASN A 438 -15.45 -1.08 3.50
CA ASN A 438 -16.50 -0.77 2.54
C ASN A 438 -17.90 -0.66 3.17
N ALA A 439 -18.18 -1.46 4.20
CA ALA A 439 -19.39 -1.35 5.00
C ALA A 439 -19.43 0.00 5.75
N TYR A 440 -18.31 0.41 6.33
CA TYR A 440 -18.19 1.71 7.00
C TYR A 440 -18.49 2.88 6.05
N LEU A 441 -17.84 2.90 4.88
CA LEU A 441 -18.03 3.96 3.88
C LEU A 441 -19.47 4.03 3.35
N ARG A 442 -20.25 2.94 3.47
CA ARG A 442 -21.66 2.86 3.07
C ARG A 442 -22.64 3.06 4.23
N GLY A 443 -22.16 3.37 5.44
CA GLY A 443 -22.99 3.58 6.62
C GLY A 443 -23.51 2.30 7.28
N GLU A 444 -23.01 1.12 6.90
CA GLU A 444 -23.39 -0.18 7.44
C GLU A 444 -22.60 -0.50 8.70
N ALA A 445 -22.82 0.29 9.76
CA ALA A 445 -21.93 0.37 10.91
C ALA A 445 -21.82 -0.94 11.71
N GLU A 446 -22.91 -1.70 11.85
CA GLU A 446 -22.90 -3.01 12.53
C GLU A 446 -22.09 -4.05 11.76
N VAL A 447 -22.24 -4.06 10.43
CA VAL A 447 -21.48 -4.93 9.52
C VAL A 447 -19.99 -4.58 9.59
N ALA A 448 -19.66 -3.29 9.58
CA ALA A 448 -18.29 -2.81 9.70
C ALA A 448 -17.63 -3.32 10.99
N VAL A 449 -18.30 -3.17 12.14
CA VAL A 449 -17.79 -3.67 13.44
C VAL A 449 -17.56 -5.18 13.40
N GLN A 450 -18.49 -5.97 12.87
CA GLN A 450 -18.35 -7.43 12.81
C GLN A 450 -17.18 -7.85 11.91
N ALA A 451 -17.08 -7.24 10.72
CA ALA A 451 -16.05 -7.52 9.74
C ALA A 451 -14.65 -7.17 10.24
N LEU A 452 -14.48 -5.95 10.76
CA LEU A 452 -13.21 -5.46 11.28
C LEU A 452 -12.77 -6.24 12.53
N ARG A 453 -13.71 -6.63 13.40
CA ARG A 453 -13.41 -7.50 14.54
C ARG A 453 -12.94 -8.89 14.10
N LYS A 454 -13.57 -9.47 13.07
CA LYS A 454 -13.12 -10.76 12.50
C LYS A 454 -11.69 -10.67 11.97
N ALA A 455 -11.38 -9.62 11.23
CA ALA A 455 -10.03 -9.40 10.70
C ALA A 455 -9.00 -9.12 11.82
N ALA A 456 -9.34 -8.28 12.80
CA ALA A 456 -8.46 -7.93 13.93
C ALA A 456 -8.08 -9.12 14.80
N LEU A 457 -8.97 -10.11 14.95
CA LEU A 457 -8.74 -11.32 15.77
C LEU A 457 -8.03 -12.46 15.04
N SER A 458 -7.78 -12.32 13.74
CA SER A 458 -7.32 -13.43 12.89
C SER A 458 -5.82 -13.76 13.01
N GLY A 459 -5.01 -12.83 13.54
CA GLY A 459 -3.55 -12.90 13.45
C GLY A 459 -2.99 -12.75 12.02
N HIS A 460 -3.83 -12.35 11.05
CA HIS A 460 -3.40 -11.99 9.70
C HIS A 460 -2.52 -10.74 9.72
N PRO A 461 -1.61 -10.53 8.76
CA PRO A 461 -0.83 -9.30 8.65
C PRO A 461 -1.66 -7.99 8.65
N ASP A 462 -2.93 -8.04 8.26
CA ASP A 462 -3.84 -6.87 8.29
C ASP A 462 -4.58 -6.68 9.60
N ALA A 463 -4.42 -7.59 10.56
CA ALA A 463 -5.07 -7.51 11.85
C ALA A 463 -4.79 -6.19 12.60
N PRO A 464 -3.56 -5.62 12.56
CA PRO A 464 -3.30 -4.29 13.13
C PRO A 464 -4.17 -3.20 12.51
N PHE A 465 -4.22 -3.11 11.17
CA PHE A 465 -5.03 -2.11 10.47
C PHE A 465 -6.53 -2.29 10.76
N ALA A 466 -7.02 -3.54 10.70
CA ALA A 466 -8.42 -3.84 11.00
C ALA A 466 -8.79 -3.46 12.44
N ALA A 467 -7.87 -3.62 13.40
CA ALA A 467 -8.06 -3.23 14.78
C ALA A 467 -8.12 -1.69 14.95
N VAL A 468 -7.34 -0.93 14.19
CA VAL A 468 -7.46 0.54 14.13
C VAL A 468 -8.82 0.95 13.60
N ALA A 469 -9.19 0.42 12.43
CA ALA A 469 -10.45 0.73 11.80
C ALA A 469 -11.62 0.35 12.73
N LEU A 470 -11.55 -0.79 13.40
CA LEU A 470 -12.53 -1.19 14.42
C LEU A 470 -12.64 -0.16 15.54
N GLY A 471 -11.50 0.32 16.06
CA GLY A 471 -11.45 1.32 17.11
C GLY A 471 -12.09 2.65 16.68
N ILE A 472 -11.87 3.07 15.43
CA ILE A 472 -12.49 4.26 14.84
C ILE A 472 -14.01 4.10 14.80
N VAL A 473 -14.52 3.01 14.20
CA VAL A 473 -15.97 2.78 14.07
C VAL A 473 -16.64 2.73 15.45
N LEU A 474 -16.04 2.05 16.43
CA LEU A 474 -16.58 1.98 17.79
C LEU A 474 -16.57 3.34 18.50
N SER A 475 -15.54 4.16 18.26
CA SER A 475 -15.46 5.52 18.83
C SER A 475 -16.57 6.41 18.29
N GLU A 476 -16.86 6.35 16.99
CA GLU A 476 -17.95 7.13 16.37
C GLU A 476 -19.33 6.67 16.85
N GLN A 477 -19.49 5.39 17.17
CA GLN A 477 -20.69 4.85 17.82
C GLN A 477 -20.80 5.22 19.31
N GLY A 478 -19.77 5.84 19.89
CA GLY A 478 -19.70 6.18 21.32
C GLY A 478 -19.31 5.02 22.24
N ASP A 479 -18.96 3.84 21.69
CA ASP A 479 -18.42 2.71 22.46
C ASP A 479 -16.93 2.92 22.76
N ARG A 480 -16.69 3.77 23.76
CA ARG A 480 -15.33 4.14 24.20
C ARG A 480 -14.52 2.96 24.72
N GLN A 481 -15.17 2.01 25.39
CA GLN A 481 -14.48 0.85 25.96
C GLN A 481 -14.09 -0.13 24.85
N GLY A 482 -15.01 -0.41 23.93
CA GLY A 482 -14.72 -1.23 22.75
C GLY A 482 -13.64 -0.61 21.86
N ALA A 483 -13.67 0.71 21.65
CA ALA A 483 -12.64 1.41 20.89
C ALA A 483 -11.25 1.25 21.53
N LYS A 484 -11.15 1.43 22.85
CA LYS A 484 -9.92 1.24 23.61
C LYS A 484 -9.37 -0.18 23.45
N GLU A 485 -10.22 -1.19 23.57
CA GLU A 485 -9.83 -2.59 23.40
C GLU A 485 -9.32 -2.88 21.99
N ALA A 486 -9.97 -2.32 20.97
CA ALA A 486 -9.56 -2.46 19.59
C ALA A 486 -8.18 -1.82 19.33
N TYR A 487 -7.92 -0.62 19.84
CA TYR A 487 -6.60 0.01 19.72
C TYR A 487 -5.50 -0.76 20.46
N GLN A 488 -5.80 -1.32 21.64
CA GLN A 488 -4.86 -2.17 22.37
C GLN A 488 -4.53 -3.44 21.58
N MET A 489 -5.52 -4.01 20.90
CA MET A 489 -5.34 -5.15 20.01
C MET A 489 -4.44 -4.80 18.81
N ALA A 490 -4.62 -3.61 18.23
CA ALA A 490 -3.77 -3.14 17.14
C ALA A 490 -2.30 -3.08 17.58
N GLN A 491 -2.04 -2.49 18.76
CA GLN A 491 -0.70 -2.39 19.34
C GLN A 491 -0.06 -3.76 19.63
N ALA A 492 -0.85 -4.71 20.14
CA ALA A 492 -0.38 -6.07 20.40
C ALA A 492 -0.06 -6.84 19.10
N ASN A 493 -0.76 -6.53 18.00
CA ASN A 493 -0.59 -7.19 16.72
C ASN A 493 0.51 -6.57 15.84
N GLY A 494 0.96 -5.33 16.11
CA GLY A 494 2.11 -4.71 15.43
C GLY A 494 1.90 -3.24 15.01
N VAL A 495 2.91 -2.65 14.37
CA VAL A 495 2.86 -1.26 13.87
C VAL A 495 2.07 -1.21 12.56
N VAL A 496 1.12 -0.28 12.45
CA VAL A 496 0.40 0.01 11.19
C VAL A 496 1.13 1.14 10.47
N PRO A 497 1.62 0.96 9.22
CA PRO A 497 2.13 2.06 8.42
C PRO A 497 1.03 3.13 8.24
N GLY A 498 1.33 4.40 8.55
CA GLY A 498 0.38 5.52 8.41
C GLY A 498 -0.54 5.75 9.62
N TYR A 499 -0.69 4.77 10.52
CA TYR A 499 -1.41 4.92 11.79
C TYR A 499 -0.46 4.62 12.95
N GLN A 500 0.16 5.65 13.51
CA GLN A 500 1.00 5.49 14.69
C GLN A 500 0.11 5.37 15.94
N LEU A 501 -0.25 4.14 16.31
CA LEU A 501 -1.05 3.87 17.52
C LEU A 501 -0.19 3.93 18.77
N ASP A 502 -0.07 5.13 19.30
CA ASP A 502 0.54 5.33 20.60
C ASP A 502 -0.55 5.46 21.67
N LEU A 503 -0.84 4.35 22.37
CA LEU A 503 -1.62 4.36 23.63
C LEU A 503 -0.77 4.87 24.82
N GLY A 504 0.10 5.84 24.55
CA GLY A 504 1.13 6.37 25.45
C GLY A 504 2.22 7.16 24.69
N VAL A 505 1.79 8.11 23.85
CA VAL A 505 2.54 9.18 23.15
C VAL A 505 4.08 9.09 23.06
N THR A 506 4.65 9.11 21.84
CA THR A 506 5.77 9.96 21.39
C THR A 506 5.77 10.14 19.86
N VAL A 507 5.49 11.36 19.39
CA VAL A 507 5.61 11.73 17.96
C VAL A 507 7.07 12.00 17.60
N ARG A 508 7.56 11.38 16.53
CA ARG A 508 8.84 11.69 15.87
C ARG A 508 8.56 12.03 14.41
N THR A 509 8.75 13.29 14.03
CA THR A 509 8.78 13.71 12.64
C THR A 509 10.25 13.92 12.23
N GLU A 510 10.66 13.29 11.13
CA GLU A 510 11.98 13.47 10.51
C GLU A 510 11.87 14.24 9.18
N SER A 511 11.00 15.25 9.05
CA SER A 511 11.14 16.27 7.99
C SER A 511 10.21 17.47 8.21
N LEU A 512 10.55 18.58 7.53
CA LEU A 512 10.00 19.95 7.58
C LEU A 512 8.57 20.12 7.01
N GLU A 513 7.73 19.10 7.05
CA GLU A 513 6.35 19.19 6.53
C GLU A 513 5.35 19.02 7.67
N GLU A 514 4.17 19.66 7.56
CA GLU A 514 3.05 19.45 8.47
C GLU A 514 2.76 17.94 8.59
N GLY A 515 3.32 17.32 9.63
CA GLY A 515 3.06 15.94 9.96
C GLY A 515 1.69 15.83 10.59
N GLN A 516 0.64 15.76 9.78
CA GLN A 516 -0.68 15.41 10.27
C GLN A 516 -0.61 13.97 10.80
N ILE A 517 -0.79 13.76 12.10
CA ILE A 517 -0.86 12.43 12.69
C ILE A 517 -2.20 12.33 13.41
N ALA A 518 -3.01 11.35 13.01
CA ALA A 518 -4.21 10.99 13.74
C ALA A 518 -3.82 10.20 14.99
N LEU A 519 -3.91 10.86 16.15
CA LEU A 519 -3.63 10.24 17.44
C LEU A 519 -4.94 10.08 18.24
N PHE A 520 -5.12 8.92 18.86
CA PHE A 520 -6.18 8.70 19.85
C PHE A 520 -5.57 8.82 21.24
N LEU A 521 -6.02 9.81 22.02
CA LEU A 521 -5.45 10.12 23.34
C LEU A 521 -6.43 9.82 24.47
N GLN A 522 -5.94 9.34 25.62
CA GLN A 522 -6.78 9.26 26.81
C GLN A 522 -6.95 10.64 27.44
N PRO A 523 -8.18 11.04 27.82
CA PRO A 523 -8.44 12.33 28.43
C PRO A 523 -7.54 12.66 29.62
N GLY A 524 -6.81 13.77 29.51
CA GLY A 524 -5.98 14.29 30.59
C GLY A 524 -4.70 13.51 30.89
N GLU A 525 -4.35 12.49 30.09
CA GLU A 525 -3.08 11.80 30.19
C GLU A 525 -1.93 12.78 29.83
N PRO A 526 -0.80 12.76 30.56
CA PRO A 526 0.36 13.57 30.19
C PRO A 526 0.90 13.08 28.84
N ILE A 527 1.14 14.02 27.93
CA ILE A 527 1.67 13.77 26.61
C ILE A 527 2.90 14.63 26.36
N GLU A 528 3.90 14.07 25.68
CA GLU A 528 5.08 14.81 25.21
C GLU A 528 5.09 14.86 23.68
N ILE A 529 4.95 16.07 23.13
CA ILE A 529 5.02 16.31 21.70
C ILE A 529 6.45 16.76 21.40
N THR A 530 7.21 15.97 20.66
CA THR A 530 8.58 16.34 20.24
C THR A 530 8.60 16.63 18.75
N ALA A 531 9.01 17.84 18.39
CA ALA A 531 9.22 18.27 17.01
C ALA A 531 10.71 18.49 16.75
N SER A 532 11.20 18.05 15.60
CA SER A 532 12.58 18.28 15.15
C SER A 532 12.57 18.88 13.75
N TRP A 533 13.38 19.91 13.51
CA TRP A 533 13.46 20.58 12.20
C TRP A 533 14.90 20.95 11.84
N SER A 534 15.21 20.99 10.55
CA SER A 534 16.54 21.33 10.04
C SER A 534 16.44 21.98 8.66
N PHE A 535 17.24 23.00 8.38
CA PHE A 535 17.26 23.63 7.05
C PHE A 535 18.20 22.88 6.11
N SER A 536 17.69 22.42 4.96
CA SER A 536 18.49 21.79 3.90
C SER A 536 18.38 22.59 2.60
N GLY A 537 19.50 23.14 2.13
CA GLY A 537 19.59 23.94 0.92
C GLY A 537 20.84 24.83 0.92
N ARG A 538 21.51 24.99 -0.24
CA ARG A 538 22.76 25.77 -0.41
C ARG A 538 22.63 27.29 -0.17
N VAL A 539 21.46 27.79 0.24
CA VAL A 539 21.19 29.20 0.45
C VAL A 539 20.21 29.35 1.61
N VAL A 540 20.69 29.78 2.78
CA VAL A 540 19.84 30.31 3.84
C VAL A 540 19.28 31.66 3.35
N PRO A 541 17.95 31.84 3.23
CA PRO A 541 17.37 33.11 2.78
C PRO A 541 17.85 34.30 3.63
N ILE A 542 18.23 35.40 3.00
CA ILE A 542 18.75 36.62 3.67
C ILE A 542 17.78 37.15 4.73
N PHE A 543 16.47 36.96 4.55
CA PHE A 543 15.46 37.38 5.54
C PHE A 543 15.54 36.57 6.85
N LEU A 544 15.87 35.28 6.79
CA LEU A 544 16.07 34.44 7.98
C LEU A 544 17.29 34.91 8.78
N ALA A 545 18.39 35.25 8.10
CA ALA A 545 19.58 35.82 8.75
C ALA A 545 19.30 37.17 9.44
N ALA A 546 18.42 38.00 8.85
CA ALA A 546 17.98 39.26 9.46
C ALA A 546 17.07 39.02 10.68
N LEU A 547 16.16 38.04 10.60
CA LEU A 547 15.27 37.66 11.71
C LEU A 547 16.05 37.06 12.90
N SER A 548 17.08 36.24 12.67
CA SER A 548 17.92 35.70 13.75
C SER A 548 18.74 36.74 14.52
N ALA A 549 18.97 37.91 13.92
CA ALA A 549 19.64 39.02 14.61
C ALA A 549 18.69 39.79 15.54
N ALA A 550 17.39 39.78 15.25
CA ALA A 550 16.35 40.46 16.03
C ALA A 550 15.71 39.52 17.08
N GLU A 551 15.58 38.24 16.76
CA GLU A 551 14.84 37.25 17.56
C GLU A 551 15.77 36.15 18.07
N LYS A 552 15.80 35.97 19.40
CA LYS A 552 16.74 35.05 20.06
C LYS A 552 16.19 33.64 20.27
N HIS A 553 14.89 33.44 20.01
CA HIS A 553 14.22 32.17 20.22
C HIS A 553 13.25 31.88 19.06
N TRP A 554 13.19 30.61 18.68
CA TRP A 554 12.07 30.02 17.98
C TRP A 554 10.90 29.87 18.93
N THR A 555 9.69 30.14 18.47
CA THR A 555 8.47 29.82 19.21
C THR A 555 7.79 28.66 18.51
N VAL A 556 7.76 27.49 19.15
CA VAL A 556 7.08 26.29 18.62
C VAL A 556 5.74 26.14 19.32
N LYS A 557 4.66 26.13 18.56
CA LYS A 557 3.29 25.95 19.08
C LYS A 557 2.72 24.64 18.59
N ALA A 558 2.12 23.87 19.50
CA ALA A 558 1.32 22.71 19.14
C ALA A 558 -0.16 23.05 19.25
N PHE A 559 -0.93 22.60 18.27
CA PHE A 559 -2.38 22.67 18.20
C PHE A 559 -2.95 21.28 17.97
N VAL A 560 -4.21 21.13 18.35
CA VAL A 560 -4.95 19.92 18.05
C VAL A 560 -6.34 20.26 17.53
N ASN A 561 -6.73 19.62 16.43
CA ASN A 561 -8.06 19.74 15.85
C ASN A 561 -8.81 18.43 16.05
N ARG A 562 -10.07 18.52 16.46
CA ARG A 562 -10.95 17.35 16.51
C ARG A 562 -11.43 17.07 15.08
N TYR A 563 -11.33 15.82 14.63
CA TYR A 563 -11.59 15.46 13.24
C TYR A 563 -13.02 15.76 12.76
N ASP A 564 -14.00 15.80 13.66
CA ASP A 564 -15.40 16.12 13.36
C ASP A 564 -15.70 17.63 13.27
N GLY A 565 -14.68 18.46 13.04
CA GLY A 565 -14.84 19.90 12.84
C GLY A 565 -14.85 20.73 14.13
N GLY A 566 -14.27 20.22 15.22
CA GLY A 566 -14.10 20.98 16.46
C GLY A 566 -13.10 22.14 16.33
N GLU A 567 -13.22 23.14 17.22
CA GLU A 567 -12.26 24.26 17.29
C GLU A 567 -10.82 23.77 17.52
N SER A 568 -9.85 24.46 16.91
CA SER A 568 -8.43 24.21 17.15
C SER A 568 -8.06 24.55 18.58
N LEU A 569 -7.62 23.55 19.34
CA LEU A 569 -7.24 23.71 20.74
C LEU A 569 -5.72 23.87 20.83
N PRO A 570 -5.21 24.98 21.41
CA PRO A 570 -3.79 25.13 21.65
C PRO A 570 -3.33 24.13 22.72
N MET A 571 -2.32 23.34 22.40
CA MET A 571 -1.78 22.28 23.27
C MET A 571 -0.60 22.77 24.09
N GLY A 572 0.19 23.72 23.58
CA GLY A 572 1.30 24.30 24.32
C GLY A 572 2.24 25.11 23.42
N THR A 573 3.16 25.80 24.06
CA THR A 573 4.18 26.61 23.39
C THR A 573 5.51 26.42 24.10
N VAL A 574 6.59 26.28 23.33
CA VAL A 574 7.95 26.19 23.86
C VAL A 574 8.87 27.07 23.05
N GLU A 575 9.81 27.71 23.73
CA GLU A 575 10.84 28.53 23.10
C GLU A 575 12.14 27.74 22.95
N VAL A 576 12.72 27.75 21.75
CA VAL A 576 14.01 27.09 21.46
C VAL A 576 15.02 28.14 21.05
N PRO A 577 16.16 28.30 21.75
CA PRO A 577 17.13 29.34 21.45
C PRO A 577 17.72 29.18 20.05
N VAL A 578 17.78 30.27 19.30
CA VAL A 578 18.47 30.33 18.02
C VAL A 578 19.98 30.26 18.30
N ARG A 579 20.67 29.28 17.70
CA ARG A 579 22.11 29.08 17.91
C ARG A 579 22.91 29.81 16.84
N GLY A 580 23.65 30.85 17.27
CA GLY A 580 24.63 31.55 16.45
C GLY A 580 24.07 32.67 15.56
N PRO A 581 24.93 33.59 15.07
CA PRO A 581 24.52 34.74 14.26
C PRO A 581 24.20 34.40 12.80
N PHE A 582 24.48 33.17 12.35
CA PHE A 582 24.22 32.66 11.01
C PHE A 582 23.75 31.22 11.15
N PHE A 583 22.50 30.91 10.75
CA PHE A 583 21.98 29.53 10.73
C PHE A 583 23.00 28.58 10.10
N SER A 584 23.37 27.48 10.78
CA SER A 584 24.32 26.53 10.23
C SER A 584 23.60 25.48 9.37
N GLU A 585 24.08 25.30 8.13
CA GLU A 585 23.60 24.22 7.25
C GLU A 585 23.82 22.88 7.96
N ASN A 586 22.77 22.06 8.05
CA ASN A 586 22.71 20.77 8.75
C ASN A 586 22.54 20.80 10.28
N GLU A 587 22.17 21.94 10.89
CA GLU A 587 21.76 21.94 12.30
C GLU A 587 20.33 21.44 12.45
N VAL A 588 20.17 20.47 13.35
CA VAL A 588 18.86 19.95 13.76
C VAL A 588 18.45 20.64 15.05
N TYR A 589 17.36 21.39 14.97
CA TYR A 589 16.65 21.93 16.14
C TYR A 589 15.63 20.90 16.62
N SER A 590 15.35 20.92 17.92
CA SER A 590 14.32 20.06 18.51
C SER A 590 13.63 20.78 19.66
N ALA A 591 12.32 20.58 19.79
CA ALA A 591 11.50 21.13 20.83
C ALA A 591 10.60 20.04 21.43
N THR A 592 10.48 19.99 22.76
CA THR A 592 9.56 19.07 23.45
C THR A 592 8.54 19.89 24.23
N ILE A 593 7.26 19.67 23.92
CA ILE A 593 6.12 20.27 24.60
C ILE A 593 5.46 19.21 25.48
N GLY A 594 5.66 19.32 26.78
CA GLY A 594 4.90 18.54 27.77
C GLY A 594 3.52 19.17 27.97
N THR A 595 2.47 18.43 27.66
CA THR A 595 1.08 18.90 27.80
C THR A 595 0.16 17.75 28.25
N ARG A 596 -1.15 17.97 28.25
CA ARG A 596 -2.14 16.93 28.53
C ARG A 596 -3.07 16.76 27.35
N ALA A 597 -3.44 15.53 27.08
CA ALA A 597 -4.45 15.20 26.08
C ALA A 597 -5.76 15.97 26.32
N PRO A 598 -6.49 16.35 25.25
CA PRO A 598 -7.81 16.95 25.36
C PRO A 598 -8.73 16.15 26.28
N ARG A 599 -9.60 16.83 27.04
CA ARG A 599 -10.51 16.17 28.01
C ARG A 599 -11.61 15.36 27.34
N GLU A 600 -11.86 15.61 26.06
CA GLU A 600 -12.79 14.84 25.27
C GLU A 600 -12.02 13.71 24.57
N PRO A 601 -12.55 12.48 24.54
CA PRO A 601 -11.97 11.41 23.73
C PRO A 601 -12.36 11.62 22.26
N GLY A 602 -11.43 11.40 21.35
CA GLY A 602 -11.66 11.57 19.91
C GLY A 602 -10.43 11.24 19.08
N VAL A 603 -10.62 11.22 17.75
CA VAL A 603 -9.50 11.24 16.80
C VAL A 603 -9.09 12.69 16.62
N TYR A 604 -7.82 12.95 16.93
CA TYR A 604 -7.25 14.27 16.95
C TYR A 604 -6.16 14.39 15.90
N GLN A 605 -6.22 15.49 15.14
CA GLN A 605 -5.19 15.91 14.21
C GLN A 605 -4.25 16.88 14.93
N PHE A 606 -2.98 16.52 15.05
CA PHE A 606 -1.96 17.39 15.63
C PHE A 606 -1.29 18.24 14.55
N THR A 607 -1.16 19.54 14.84
CA THR A 607 -0.41 20.48 14.01
C THR A 607 0.63 21.16 14.88
N VAL A 608 1.89 21.09 14.50
CA VAL A 608 2.96 21.84 15.15
C VAL A 608 3.41 22.93 14.19
N VAL A 609 3.46 24.17 14.67
CA VAL A 609 3.82 25.34 13.86
C VAL A 609 4.99 26.06 14.53
N GLU A 610 6.05 26.30 13.77
CA GLU A 610 7.20 27.09 14.20
C GLU A 610 7.09 28.56 13.77
N PHE A 611 7.42 29.46 14.69
CA PHE A 611 7.44 30.90 14.48
C PHE A 611 8.84 31.45 14.75
N LEU A 612 9.24 32.46 13.98
CA LEU A 612 10.41 33.30 14.27
C LEU A 612 9.99 34.77 14.08
N GLY A 613 9.95 35.54 15.17
CA GLY A 613 9.56 36.97 15.14
C GLY A 613 8.09 37.25 14.84
N GLY A 614 7.20 36.32 15.19
CA GLY A 614 5.75 36.46 14.98
C GLY A 614 5.27 36.12 13.57
N ALA A 615 6.18 35.91 12.61
CA ALA A 615 5.84 35.29 11.33
C ALA A 615 5.73 33.77 11.51
N ALA A 616 4.56 33.20 11.20
CA ALA A 616 4.43 31.77 10.97
C ALA A 616 5.23 31.45 9.70
N MET A 617 6.13 30.47 9.75
CA MET A 617 6.88 30.07 8.55
C MET A 617 6.02 29.27 7.56
N PHE A 618 4.76 28.96 7.90
CA PHE A 618 3.74 28.40 7.01
C PHE A 618 2.38 29.07 7.25
N GLN A 619 2.04 30.01 6.37
CA GLN A 619 0.67 30.34 6.01
C GLN A 619 0.64 30.15 4.49
N GLU A 620 -0.11 29.18 3.98
CA GLU A 620 -0.50 29.23 2.57
C GLU A 620 -1.34 30.49 2.40
N THR A 621 -0.72 31.59 1.98
CA THR A 621 -1.45 32.64 1.30
C THR A 621 -1.89 32.03 -0.02
N PRO A 622 -3.20 31.87 -0.29
CA PRO A 622 -3.63 31.49 -1.62
C PRO A 622 -3.18 32.62 -2.54
N LEU A 623 -2.37 32.27 -3.55
CA LEU A 623 -2.02 33.17 -4.64
C LEU A 623 -3.25 33.41 -5.50
N HIS A 624 -4.21 34.18 -4.99
CA HIS A 624 -5.23 34.84 -5.79
C HIS A 624 -5.46 36.27 -5.27
N GLU A 625 -5.10 37.21 -6.14
CA GLU A 625 -5.46 38.64 -6.18
C GLU A 625 -4.70 39.66 -5.30
N VAL A 626 -3.89 40.44 -6.02
CA VAL A 626 -3.55 41.85 -5.75
C VAL A 626 -4.83 42.68 -5.68
N VAL A 627 -5.01 43.51 -4.63
CA VAL A 627 -5.62 44.84 -4.76
C VAL A 627 -4.96 45.83 -3.79
N GLU A 628 -4.53 46.96 -4.35
CA GLU A 628 -4.01 48.17 -3.69
C GLU A 628 -5.09 48.93 -2.89
N PHE A 629 -4.76 49.31 -1.65
CA PHE A 629 -4.63 50.67 -1.08
C PHE A 629 -4.92 50.66 0.42
#